data_AF-A0A4Q1AVN3-F1
#
_entry.id   AF-A0A4Q1AVN3-F1
#
_cell.length_a   1.000
_cell.length_b   1.000
_cell.length_c   1.000
_cell.angle_alpha   90.00
_cell.angle_beta   90.00
_cell.angle_gamma   90.00
#
_symmetry.space_group_name_H-M   'P 1'
#
loop_
_entity.id
_entity.type
_entity.pdbx_description
1 polymer ?
#
loop_
_entity_poly.entity_id
_entity_poly.type
_entity_poly.pdbx_seq_one_letter_code
_entity_poly.pdbx_strand_id
1 'polypeptide(L)'
;MKDFISTKNLNFTFGNCKDCDANCCHGIYGTLFSQILKEEFVHVYKNFPILFIFGKELNFIKPVILLTNGIDKCPYLNDYKCSIYENRPTVCRTYPLSPNIDNIIYIDSSCPQVNKGKDFLIQNNEIKKDSFKNLVFEEYQDKYIQTHFEFNTLNKKDFKLLFNINNTSFFVYKGEEDSSYLQFHKKSLKNLDKLFY
;
A
#
# COMPACT_ATOMS: atom_id res chain seq x y z
N MET A 1 5.57 -1.50 15.71
CA MET A 1 4.29 -1.47 14.97
C MET A 1 4.12 -0.07 14.42
N LYS A 2 3.62 0.09 13.19
CA LYS A 2 3.45 1.42 12.58
C LYS A 2 2.41 2.22 13.36
N ASP A 3 2.66 3.51 13.53
CA ASP A 3 1.80 4.41 14.30
C ASP A 3 1.48 5.64 13.47
N PHE A 4 0.28 5.66 12.88
CA PHE A 4 -0.14 6.73 11.98
C PHE A 4 -0.87 7.82 12.76
N ILE A 5 -0.31 9.02 12.75
CA ILE A 5 -0.91 10.22 13.34
C ILE A 5 -1.26 11.25 12.27
N SER A 6 -2.31 12.03 12.52
CA SER A 6 -2.72 13.12 11.65
C SER A 6 -1.61 14.17 11.54
N THR A 7 -1.37 14.71 10.35
CA THR A 7 -0.42 15.83 10.16
C THR A 7 -1.09 17.21 10.24
N LYS A 8 -2.40 17.26 10.50
CA LYS A 8 -3.14 18.51 10.68
C LYS A 8 -2.61 19.27 11.90
N ASN A 9 -2.30 20.55 11.72
CA ASN A 9 -1.68 21.43 12.72
C ASN A 9 -0.33 20.93 13.28
N LEU A 10 0.32 19.98 12.62
CA LEU A 10 1.62 19.45 13.01
C LEU A 10 2.64 19.61 11.87
N ASN A 11 3.91 19.63 12.24
CA ASN A 11 5.03 19.79 11.31
C ASN A 11 6.02 18.65 11.54
N PHE A 12 6.50 18.05 10.45
CA PHE A 12 7.45 16.96 10.51
C PHE A 12 8.60 17.20 9.54
N THR A 13 9.82 16.94 9.97
CA THR A 13 11.00 16.86 9.08
C THR A 13 11.27 15.40 8.72
N PHE A 14 12.05 15.17 7.67
CA PHE A 14 12.44 13.81 7.27
C PHE A 14 13.90 13.76 6.83
N GLY A 15 14.65 12.83 7.41
CA GLY A 15 16.04 12.58 7.08
C GLY A 15 16.19 12.00 5.67
N ASN A 16 16.47 10.71 5.57
CA ASN A 16 16.53 9.98 4.31
C ASN A 16 16.48 8.46 4.56
N CYS A 17 16.24 7.67 3.52
CA CYS A 17 16.24 6.21 3.65
C CYS A 17 17.62 5.57 3.37
N LYS A 18 18.71 6.33 3.19
CA LYS A 18 20.02 5.77 2.81
C LYS A 18 20.66 4.99 3.95
N ASP A 19 20.52 5.49 5.18
CA ASP A 19 21.09 4.92 6.40
C ASP A 19 20.01 4.31 7.30
N CYS A 20 18.96 3.75 6.69
CA CYS A 20 17.81 3.18 7.38
C CYS A 20 17.83 1.65 7.25
N ASP A 21 17.51 0.93 8.33
CA ASP A 21 17.41 -0.54 8.37
C ASP A 21 16.26 -1.12 7.52
N ALA A 22 15.51 -0.26 6.80
CA ALA A 22 14.42 -0.63 5.91
C ALA A 22 13.32 -1.49 6.57
N ASN A 23 13.05 -1.28 7.86
CA ASN A 23 12.00 -1.99 8.61
C ASN A 23 10.60 -1.87 7.96
N CYS A 24 10.34 -0.78 7.23
CA CYS A 24 9.11 -0.59 6.46
C CYS A 24 8.94 -1.56 5.27
N CYS A 25 9.97 -2.35 4.96
CA CYS A 25 9.96 -3.39 3.94
C CYS A 25 9.94 -4.82 4.54
N HIS A 26 9.79 -4.98 5.85
CA HIS A 26 9.90 -6.28 6.53
C HIS A 26 8.57 -6.72 7.15
N GLY A 27 8.23 -8.00 6.94
CA GLY A 27 7.03 -8.65 7.47
C GLY A 27 6.98 -8.63 9.00
N ILE A 28 8.09 -8.99 9.66
CA ILE A 28 8.20 -9.00 11.13
C ILE A 28 7.88 -7.66 11.80
N TYR A 29 8.04 -6.53 11.10
CA TYR A 29 7.71 -5.20 11.62
C TYR A 29 6.29 -4.73 11.25
N GLY A 30 5.46 -5.63 10.72
CA GLY A 30 4.05 -5.42 10.43
C GLY A 30 3.73 -4.97 9.01
N THR A 31 4.70 -5.00 8.08
CA THR A 31 4.41 -4.72 6.67
C THR A 31 3.92 -5.97 5.99
N LEU A 32 2.61 -6.09 5.75
CA LEU A 32 2.02 -7.25 5.08
C LEU A 32 1.47 -6.91 3.69
N PHE A 33 0.48 -6.03 3.63
CA PHE A 33 -0.19 -5.62 2.40
C PHE A 33 -0.45 -4.12 2.41
N SER A 34 -0.85 -3.57 1.27
CA SER A 34 -1.39 -2.22 1.18
C SER A 34 -2.62 -2.21 0.29
N GLN A 35 -3.65 -1.47 0.70
CA GLN A 35 -4.79 -1.20 -0.16
C GLN A 35 -4.34 -0.37 -1.36
N ILE A 36 -4.87 -0.69 -2.54
CA ILE A 36 -4.63 0.07 -3.76
C ILE A 36 -5.92 0.68 -4.27
N LEU A 37 -5.81 1.79 -4.99
CA LEU A 37 -6.88 2.39 -5.77
C LEU A 37 -6.98 1.72 -7.15
N LYS A 38 -8.12 1.83 -7.82
CA LYS A 38 -8.34 1.21 -9.14
C LYS A 38 -7.28 1.66 -10.17
N GLU A 39 -6.86 2.92 -10.13
CA GLU A 39 -5.86 3.50 -11.03
C GLU A 39 -4.47 2.90 -10.83
N GLU A 40 -4.19 2.34 -9.66
CA GLU A 40 -2.86 1.81 -9.33
C GLU A 40 -2.61 0.42 -9.90
N PHE A 41 -3.66 -0.32 -10.29
CA PHE A 41 -3.56 -1.70 -10.78
C PHE A 41 -2.54 -1.83 -11.91
N VAL A 42 -2.58 -0.93 -12.89
CA VAL A 42 -1.68 -0.94 -14.05
C VAL A 42 -0.21 -0.72 -13.68
N HIS A 43 0.05 -0.05 -12.55
CA HIS A 43 1.40 0.26 -12.09
C HIS A 43 2.00 -0.84 -11.23
N VAL A 44 1.17 -1.65 -10.56
CA VAL A 44 1.65 -2.62 -9.55
C VAL A 44 1.62 -4.07 -10.01
N TYR A 45 0.76 -4.43 -10.98
CA TYR A 45 0.51 -5.84 -11.35
C TYR A 45 1.76 -6.59 -11.84
N LYS A 46 2.77 -5.88 -12.34
CA LYS A 46 4.02 -6.50 -12.82
C LYS A 46 4.90 -6.99 -11.67
N ASN A 47 4.81 -6.35 -10.51
CA ASN A 47 5.76 -6.54 -9.41
C ASN A 47 5.13 -7.22 -8.19
N PHE A 48 3.88 -6.92 -7.87
CA PHE A 48 3.20 -7.45 -6.69
C PHE A 48 1.94 -8.21 -7.09
N PRO A 49 1.59 -9.29 -6.39
CA PRO A 49 0.29 -9.92 -6.57
C PRO A 49 -0.78 -8.99 -6.01
N ILE A 50 -1.78 -8.73 -6.83
CA ILE A 50 -3.00 -8.02 -6.45
C ILE A 50 -3.98 -9.09 -5.96
N LEU A 51 -4.48 -8.93 -4.74
CA LEU A 51 -5.43 -9.82 -4.09
C LEU A 51 -6.60 -8.99 -3.56
N PHE A 52 -7.57 -9.66 -2.96
CA PHE A 52 -8.70 -9.00 -2.31
C PHE A 52 -8.80 -9.40 -0.85
N ILE A 53 -9.24 -8.46 -0.01
CA ILE A 53 -9.67 -8.72 1.36
C ILE A 53 -11.09 -8.20 1.52
N PHE A 54 -11.78 -8.67 2.56
CA PHE A 54 -13.08 -8.12 2.95
C PHE A 54 -12.95 -7.25 4.20
N GLY A 55 -13.56 -6.07 4.17
CA GLY A 55 -13.62 -5.19 5.34
C GLY A 55 -14.35 -5.86 6.50
N LYS A 56 -13.80 -5.78 7.72
CA LYS A 56 -14.32 -6.53 8.88
C LYS A 56 -15.78 -6.19 9.24
N GLU A 57 -16.17 -4.94 9.10
CA GLU A 57 -17.49 -4.46 9.54
C GLU A 57 -18.55 -4.59 8.44
N LEU A 58 -18.25 -4.06 7.26
CA LEU A 58 -19.23 -3.94 6.16
C LEU A 58 -19.02 -4.96 5.04
N ASN A 59 -18.07 -5.88 5.22
CA ASN A 59 -17.73 -6.94 4.27
C ASN A 59 -17.46 -6.42 2.86
N PHE A 60 -16.96 -5.18 2.74
CA PHE A 60 -16.66 -4.55 1.45
C PHE A 60 -15.42 -5.15 0.82
N ILE A 61 -15.45 -5.27 -0.50
CA ILE A 61 -14.33 -5.78 -1.29
C ILE A 61 -13.25 -4.71 -1.35
N LYS A 62 -12.03 -5.06 -0.93
CA LYS A 62 -10.88 -4.16 -0.96
C LYS A 62 -9.76 -4.79 -1.77
N PRO A 63 -9.36 -4.19 -2.89
CA PRO A 63 -8.17 -4.63 -3.60
C PRO A 63 -6.92 -4.23 -2.82
N VAL A 64 -5.96 -5.14 -2.75
CA VAL A 64 -4.69 -4.96 -2.04
C VAL A 64 -3.54 -5.52 -2.87
N ILE A 65 -2.34 -4.98 -2.67
CA ILE A 65 -1.11 -5.68 -3.04
C ILE A 65 -0.52 -6.35 -1.81
N LEU A 66 -0.05 -7.59 -1.97
CA LEU A 66 0.73 -8.26 -0.93
C LEU A 66 2.19 -7.84 -1.07
N LEU A 67 2.76 -7.25 -0.01
CA LEU A 67 4.12 -6.73 0.02
C LEU A 67 5.12 -7.72 0.61
N THR A 68 4.69 -8.53 1.58
CA THR A 68 5.49 -9.59 2.23
C THR A 68 4.60 -10.79 2.59
N ASN A 69 5.18 -11.87 3.08
CA ASN A 69 4.45 -13.01 3.65
C ASN A 69 4.18 -12.88 5.17
N GLY A 70 4.42 -11.70 5.75
CA GLY A 70 4.22 -11.43 7.17
C GLY A 70 5.41 -11.76 8.07
N ILE A 71 6.45 -12.43 7.55
CA ILE A 71 7.68 -12.73 8.28
C ILE A 71 8.87 -12.14 7.52
N ASP A 72 9.04 -12.55 6.27
CA ASP A 72 10.21 -12.19 5.47
C ASP A 72 10.20 -10.74 5.00
N LYS A 73 11.34 -10.31 4.50
CA LYS A 73 11.46 -9.02 3.81
C LYS A 73 10.72 -9.04 2.47
N CYS A 74 10.33 -7.86 2.01
CA CYS A 74 9.84 -7.64 0.65
C CYS A 74 10.83 -8.27 -0.35
N PRO A 75 10.38 -9.01 -1.37
CA PRO A 75 11.28 -9.69 -2.33
C PRO A 75 12.20 -8.73 -3.08
N TYR A 76 11.83 -7.46 -3.14
CA TYR A 76 12.61 -6.42 -3.79
C TYR A 76 13.57 -5.69 -2.84
N LEU A 77 13.69 -6.09 -1.58
CA LEU A 77 14.66 -5.51 -0.65
C LEU A 77 16.01 -6.23 -0.78
N ASN A 78 16.98 -5.55 -1.39
CA ASN A 78 18.36 -5.99 -1.51
C ASN A 78 19.31 -4.92 -0.96
N ASP A 79 20.26 -5.32 -0.10
CA ASP A 79 21.21 -4.41 0.56
C ASP A 79 20.55 -3.15 1.15
N TYR A 80 19.45 -3.37 1.89
CA TYR A 80 18.61 -2.32 2.51
C TYR A 80 18.00 -1.31 1.53
N LYS A 81 18.02 -1.61 0.22
CA LYS A 81 17.48 -0.78 -0.84
C LYS A 81 16.48 -1.55 -1.69
N CYS A 82 15.52 -0.83 -2.26
CA CYS A 82 14.55 -1.44 -3.16
C CYS A 82 15.16 -1.61 -4.55
N SER A 83 15.24 -2.85 -5.05
CA SER A 83 15.76 -3.19 -6.38
C SER A 83 14.89 -2.67 -7.53
N ILE A 84 13.62 -2.35 -7.26
CA ILE A 84 12.67 -1.76 -8.21
C ILE A 84 12.37 -0.29 -7.88
N TYR A 85 13.36 0.48 -7.41
CA TYR A 85 13.18 1.81 -6.84
C TYR A 85 12.25 2.76 -7.65
N GLU A 86 12.40 2.81 -8.97
CA GLU A 86 11.56 3.63 -9.86
C GLU A 86 10.14 3.08 -10.03
N ASN A 87 9.99 1.75 -9.95
CA ASN A 87 8.74 1.02 -10.13
C ASN A 87 8.08 0.60 -8.80
N ARG A 88 8.45 1.25 -7.69
CA ARG A 88 7.84 1.02 -6.38
C ARG A 88 6.33 1.34 -6.41
N PRO A 89 5.49 0.62 -5.66
CA PRO A 89 4.08 0.97 -5.53
C PRO A 89 3.95 2.30 -4.79
N THR A 90 2.84 3.01 -4.98
CA THR A 90 2.63 4.36 -4.44
C THR A 90 2.83 4.41 -2.93
N VAL A 91 2.27 3.43 -2.19
CA VAL A 91 2.47 3.30 -0.73
C VAL A 91 3.95 3.30 -0.32
N CYS A 92 4.84 2.69 -1.13
CA CYS A 92 6.28 2.66 -0.85
C CYS A 92 7.00 3.91 -1.32
N ARG A 93 6.46 4.64 -2.31
CA ARG A 93 7.01 5.91 -2.78
C ARG A 93 6.70 7.05 -1.82
N THR A 94 5.52 7.03 -1.19
CA THR A 94 5.06 8.10 -0.31
C THR A 94 5.39 7.88 1.16
N TYR A 95 5.74 6.65 1.58
CA TYR A 95 6.09 6.35 2.97
C TYR A 95 7.23 7.26 3.49
N PRO A 96 7.09 7.94 4.65
CA PRO A 96 6.17 7.60 5.75
C PRO A 96 4.79 8.26 5.70
N LEU A 97 4.45 8.97 4.63
CA LEU A 97 3.13 9.60 4.46
C LEU A 97 2.11 8.59 3.93
N SER A 98 0.89 8.65 4.47
CA SER A 98 -0.27 7.88 4.02
C SER A 98 -1.46 8.81 3.79
N PRO A 99 -2.16 8.69 2.66
CA PRO A 99 -3.45 9.36 2.50
C PRO A 99 -4.50 8.67 3.38
N ASN A 100 -5.60 9.38 3.66
CA ASN A 100 -6.74 8.86 4.40
C ASN A 100 -8.08 9.37 3.83
N ILE A 101 -9.18 8.67 4.12
CA ILE A 101 -10.53 8.92 3.58
C ILE A 101 -11.14 10.25 4.00
N ASP A 102 -10.55 10.93 4.98
CA ASP A 102 -10.89 12.30 5.40
C ASP A 102 -10.09 13.38 4.65
N ASN A 103 -9.32 12.97 3.62
CA ASN A 103 -8.38 13.81 2.86
C ASN A 103 -7.26 14.44 3.72
N ILE A 104 -7.07 13.95 4.94
CA ILE A 104 -5.95 14.33 5.80
C ILE A 104 -4.79 13.37 5.51
N ILE A 105 -3.59 13.93 5.44
CA ILE A 105 -2.35 13.17 5.33
C ILE A 105 -1.95 12.73 6.72
N TYR A 106 -1.69 11.43 6.87
CA TYR A 106 -1.17 10.83 8.08
C TYR A 106 0.31 10.51 7.89
N ILE A 107 1.05 10.48 8.98
CA ILE A 107 2.47 10.10 8.98
C ILE A 107 2.71 8.97 9.98
N ASP A 108 3.51 7.99 9.58
CA ASP A 108 4.00 6.95 10.49
C ASP A 108 5.07 7.54 11.43
N SER A 109 4.64 7.92 12.64
CA SER A 109 5.48 8.51 13.69
C SER A 109 6.59 7.56 14.16
N SER A 110 6.41 6.25 13.93
CA SER A 110 7.37 5.22 14.30
C SER A 110 8.53 5.09 13.31
N CYS A 111 8.46 5.74 12.15
CA CYS A 111 9.54 5.73 11.17
C CYS A 111 10.79 6.43 11.76
N PRO A 112 11.96 5.77 11.81
CA PRO A 112 13.14 6.32 12.50
C PRO A 112 13.70 7.59 11.86
N GLN A 113 13.29 7.90 10.62
CA GLN A 113 13.74 9.04 9.84
C GLN A 113 12.83 10.26 9.97
N VAL A 114 11.66 10.10 10.60
CA VAL A 114 10.77 11.22 10.95
C VAL A 114 11.44 12.06 12.05
N ASN A 115 11.40 13.38 11.89
CA ASN A 115 12.04 14.36 12.76
C ASN A 115 13.57 14.26 12.88
N LYS A 116 14.24 13.58 11.93
CA LYS A 116 15.71 13.52 11.81
C LYS A 116 16.26 14.40 10.68
N GLY A 117 15.39 15.02 9.89
CA GLY A 117 15.77 15.89 8.78
C GLY A 117 15.98 17.34 9.19
N LYS A 118 16.65 18.10 8.33
CA LYS A 118 16.78 19.57 8.45
C LYS A 118 15.58 20.29 7.85
N ASP A 119 15.08 19.78 6.72
CA ASP A 119 13.97 20.38 5.99
C ASP A 119 12.64 19.73 6.35
N PHE A 120 11.57 20.52 6.28
CA PHE A 120 10.21 20.01 6.47
C PHE A 120 9.83 19.03 5.35
N LEU A 121 9.31 17.88 5.75
CA LEU A 121 8.61 16.97 4.86
C LEU A 121 7.18 17.47 4.62
N ILE A 122 6.49 17.82 5.70
CA ILE A 122 5.10 18.24 5.72
C ILE A 122 4.89 19.28 6.82
N GLN A 123 4.09 20.31 6.52
CA GLN A 123 3.67 21.33 7.48
C GLN A 123 2.17 21.54 7.37
N ASN A 124 1.46 21.40 8.48
CA ASN A 124 0.01 21.57 8.54
C ASN A 124 -0.73 20.90 7.36
N ASN A 125 -0.52 19.59 7.19
CA ASN A 125 -1.11 18.80 6.11
C ASN A 125 -0.66 19.16 4.66
N GLU A 126 0.37 19.97 4.49
CA GLU A 126 0.90 20.36 3.18
C GLU A 126 2.32 19.80 2.94
N ILE A 127 2.49 18.97 1.91
CA ILE A 127 3.78 18.35 1.57
C ILE A 127 4.73 19.40 1.02
N LYS A 128 5.88 19.58 1.69
CA LYS A 128 6.90 20.56 1.31
C LYS A 128 8.03 19.97 0.46
N LYS A 129 8.26 18.66 0.56
CA LYS A 129 9.32 17.97 -0.18
C LYS A 129 8.79 17.38 -1.49
N ASP A 130 9.30 17.85 -2.62
CA ASP A 130 8.82 17.45 -3.96
C ASP A 130 8.86 15.94 -4.21
N SER A 131 9.88 15.25 -3.68
CA SER A 131 10.01 13.79 -3.82
C SER A 131 8.86 12.99 -3.20
N PHE A 132 8.03 13.64 -2.36
CA PHE A 132 6.87 13.03 -1.70
C PHE A 132 5.54 13.51 -2.28
N LYS A 133 5.54 14.52 -3.17
CA LYS A 133 4.32 14.95 -3.85
C LYS A 133 3.82 13.83 -4.75
N ASN A 134 2.55 13.51 -4.62
CA ASN A 134 1.93 12.42 -5.37
C ASN A 134 0.43 12.66 -5.49
N LEU A 135 -0.14 12.35 -6.66
CA LEU A 135 -1.57 12.52 -6.94
C LEU A 135 -2.46 11.69 -5.99
N VAL A 136 -1.92 10.69 -5.30
CA VAL A 136 -2.66 9.92 -4.29
C VAL A 136 -3.16 10.78 -3.12
N PHE A 137 -2.51 11.92 -2.86
CA PHE A 137 -2.92 12.84 -1.79
C PHE A 137 -4.00 13.84 -2.21
N GLU A 138 -4.31 13.91 -3.50
CA GLU A 138 -5.34 14.79 -4.05
C GLU A 138 -6.67 14.04 -4.12
N GLU A 139 -7.73 14.54 -3.47
CA GLU A 139 -9.08 13.96 -3.52
C GLU A 139 -9.11 12.45 -3.22
N TYR A 140 -8.32 12.00 -2.25
CA TYR A 140 -8.19 10.59 -1.93
C TYR A 140 -9.52 9.95 -1.54
N GLN A 141 -10.37 10.69 -0.82
CA GLN A 141 -11.72 10.25 -0.46
C GLN A 141 -12.52 9.83 -1.70
N ASP A 142 -12.54 10.66 -2.75
CA ASP A 142 -13.30 10.38 -3.97
C ASP A 142 -12.71 9.19 -4.73
N LYS A 143 -11.38 9.13 -4.84
CA LYS A 143 -10.68 7.98 -5.45
C LYS A 143 -10.96 6.68 -4.71
N TYR A 144 -10.98 6.71 -3.38
CA TYR A 144 -11.32 5.57 -2.54
C TYR A 144 -12.77 5.14 -2.76
N ILE A 145 -13.71 6.07 -2.77
CA ILE A 145 -15.15 5.80 -2.99
C ILE A 145 -15.39 5.22 -4.39
N GLN A 146 -14.76 5.79 -5.41
CA GLN A 146 -14.85 5.26 -6.77
C GLN A 146 -14.27 3.85 -6.88
N THR A 147 -13.13 3.60 -6.24
CA THR A 147 -12.56 2.24 -6.16
C THR A 147 -13.52 1.29 -5.46
N HIS A 148 -14.18 1.72 -4.38
CA HIS A 148 -15.17 0.89 -3.71
C HIS A 148 -16.34 0.53 -4.64
N PHE A 149 -16.93 1.50 -5.33
CA PHE A 149 -18.04 1.25 -6.25
C PHE A 149 -17.67 0.35 -7.43
N GLU A 150 -16.43 0.47 -7.94
CA GLU A 150 -15.91 -0.42 -8.99
C GLU A 150 -15.99 -1.90 -8.61
N PHE A 151 -15.62 -2.25 -7.37
CA PHE A 151 -15.58 -3.65 -6.94
C PHE A 151 -16.84 -4.11 -6.20
N ASN A 152 -17.70 -3.20 -5.73
CA ASN A 152 -18.90 -3.56 -4.98
C ASN A 152 -19.97 -4.26 -5.84
N THR A 153 -19.88 -4.14 -7.17
CA THR A 153 -20.76 -4.82 -8.13
C THR A 153 -20.44 -6.32 -8.27
N LEU A 154 -19.24 -6.76 -7.86
CA LEU A 154 -18.80 -8.14 -8.02
C LEU A 154 -19.52 -9.10 -7.07
N ASN A 155 -19.87 -10.27 -7.58
CA ASN A 155 -20.49 -11.32 -6.77
C ASN A 155 -19.48 -11.93 -5.80
N LYS A 156 -19.73 -11.78 -4.49
CA LYS A 156 -18.82 -12.29 -3.43
C LYS A 156 -18.59 -13.81 -3.49
N LYS A 157 -19.50 -14.59 -4.09
CA LYS A 157 -19.34 -16.05 -4.26
C LYS A 157 -18.21 -16.43 -5.22
N ASP A 158 -17.81 -15.49 -6.07
CA ASP A 158 -16.75 -15.67 -7.06
C ASP A 158 -15.35 -15.49 -6.44
N PHE A 159 -15.28 -15.00 -5.21
CA PHE A 159 -14.03 -14.87 -4.47
C PHE A 159 -13.70 -16.19 -3.79
N LYS A 160 -12.50 -16.71 -4.04
CA LYS A 160 -12.00 -17.93 -3.41
C LYS A 160 -10.88 -17.57 -2.46
N LEU A 161 -10.96 -18.08 -1.23
CA LEU A 161 -9.90 -17.96 -0.25
C LEU A 161 -8.62 -18.57 -0.83
N LEU A 162 -7.53 -17.81 -0.78
CA LEU A 162 -6.21 -18.27 -1.20
C LEU A 162 -5.40 -18.72 0.02
N PHE A 163 -5.25 -17.84 1.03
CA PHE A 163 -4.57 -18.14 2.28
C PHE A 163 -4.93 -17.12 3.37
N ASN A 164 -4.47 -17.40 4.60
CA ASN A 164 -4.54 -16.50 5.75
C ASN A 164 -3.12 -16.14 6.21
N ILE A 165 -2.86 -14.85 6.43
CA ILE A 165 -1.60 -14.35 7.02
C ILE A 165 -1.95 -13.35 8.11
N ASN A 166 -1.42 -13.54 9.32
CA ASN A 166 -1.62 -12.64 10.48
C ASN A 166 -3.09 -12.22 10.67
N ASN A 167 -4.00 -13.20 10.73
CA ASN A 167 -5.45 -13.00 10.88
C ASN A 167 -6.13 -12.20 9.75
N THR A 168 -5.49 -12.12 8.58
CA THR A 168 -6.06 -11.52 7.37
C THR A 168 -6.26 -12.60 6.32
N SER A 169 -7.51 -12.76 5.84
CA SER A 169 -7.87 -13.65 4.75
C SER A 169 -7.70 -12.96 3.40
N PHE A 170 -6.95 -13.58 2.50
CA PHE A 170 -6.73 -13.08 1.14
C PHE A 170 -7.46 -13.94 0.12
N PHE A 171 -8.09 -13.28 -0.85
CA PHE A 171 -8.95 -13.89 -1.84
C PHE A 171 -8.49 -13.57 -3.25
N VAL A 172 -8.78 -14.50 -4.17
CA VAL A 172 -8.68 -14.31 -5.62
C VAL A 172 -10.08 -14.27 -6.22
N TYR A 173 -10.28 -13.42 -7.22
CA TYR A 173 -11.53 -13.38 -7.98
C TYR A 173 -11.50 -14.44 -9.09
N LYS A 174 -12.52 -15.29 -9.16
CA LYS A 174 -12.65 -16.41 -10.12
C LYS A 174 -13.92 -16.34 -10.97
N GLY A 175 -14.66 -15.23 -10.90
CA GLY A 175 -15.86 -15.04 -11.69
C GLY A 175 -15.57 -14.67 -13.14
N GLU A 176 -16.64 -14.50 -13.91
CA GLU A 176 -16.61 -14.26 -15.35
C GLU A 176 -16.48 -12.78 -15.72
N GLU A 177 -16.68 -11.86 -14.76
CA GLU A 177 -16.57 -10.42 -15.00
C GLU A 177 -15.23 -10.07 -15.63
N ASP A 178 -15.28 -9.30 -16.71
CA ASP A 178 -14.10 -8.89 -17.47
C ASP A 178 -13.91 -7.37 -17.39
N SER A 179 -12.95 -6.96 -16.57
CA SER A 179 -12.48 -5.59 -16.50
C SER A 179 -10.96 -5.54 -16.57
N SER A 180 -10.41 -4.41 -17.01
CA SER A 180 -8.95 -4.21 -17.06
C SER A 180 -8.30 -4.48 -15.69
N TYR A 181 -8.96 -4.11 -14.60
CA TYR A 181 -8.53 -4.36 -13.23
C TYR A 181 -8.48 -5.86 -12.89
N LEU A 182 -9.50 -6.62 -13.29
CA LEU A 182 -9.52 -8.07 -13.07
C LEU A 182 -8.50 -8.80 -13.96
N GLN A 183 -8.21 -8.28 -15.15
CA GLN A 183 -7.12 -8.76 -15.99
C GLN A 183 -5.74 -8.50 -15.36
N PHE A 184 -5.53 -7.32 -14.77
CA PHE A 184 -4.32 -7.02 -14.00
C PHE A 184 -4.21 -7.90 -12.76
N HIS A 185 -5.30 -8.14 -12.03
CA HIS A 185 -5.36 -9.12 -10.95
C HIS A 185 -4.87 -10.50 -11.42
N LYS A 186 -5.48 -11.07 -12.46
CA LYS A 186 -5.09 -12.38 -13.02
C LYS A 186 -3.61 -12.43 -13.41
N LYS A 187 -3.12 -11.42 -14.13
CA LYS A 187 -1.71 -11.32 -14.55
C LYS A 187 -0.74 -11.18 -13.39
N SER A 188 -1.17 -10.57 -12.29
CA SER A 188 -0.33 -10.32 -11.12
C SER A 188 -0.08 -11.56 -10.26
N LEU A 189 -0.93 -12.60 -10.36
CA LEU A 189 -0.85 -13.79 -9.51
C LEU A 189 0.47 -14.57 -9.68
N LYS A 190 1.13 -14.45 -10.83
CA LYS A 190 2.48 -15.01 -11.04
C LYS A 190 3.54 -14.44 -10.09
N ASN A 191 3.28 -13.30 -9.44
CA ASN A 191 4.18 -12.71 -8.46
C ASN A 191 4.01 -13.30 -7.05
N LEU A 192 3.03 -14.20 -6.83
CA LEU A 192 2.90 -14.91 -5.56
C LEU A 192 4.14 -15.75 -5.26
N ASP A 193 4.73 -16.37 -6.28
CA ASP A 193 5.89 -17.25 -6.09
C ASP A 193 7.05 -16.52 -5.44
N LYS A 194 7.25 -15.23 -5.77
CA LYS A 194 8.31 -14.38 -5.20
C LYS A 194 8.19 -14.15 -3.69
N LEU A 195 7.01 -14.38 -3.10
CA LEU A 195 6.74 -14.12 -1.68
C LEU A 195 6.85 -15.38 -0.81
N PHE A 196 6.81 -16.56 -1.43
CA PHE A 196 6.76 -17.85 -0.72
C PHE A 196 7.87 -18.82 -1.15
N TYR A 197 8.69 -18.44 -2.15
CA TYR A 197 9.84 -19.18 -2.66
C TYR A 197 11.00 -18.23 -2.94
#